data_AF-A0A2T7PPP7-F1
#
_entry.id   AF-A0A2T7PPP7-F1
#
_cell.length_a   1.000
_cell.length_b   1.000
_cell.length_c   1.000
_cell.angle_alpha   90.00
_cell.angle_beta   90.00
_cell.angle_gamma   90.00
#
_symmetry.space_group_name_H-M   'P 1'
#
loop_
_entity.id
_entity.type
_entity.pdbx_description
1 polymer ?
#
loop_
_entity_poly.entity_id
_entity_poly.type
_entity_poly.pdbx_seq_one_letter_code
_entity_poly.pdbx_strand_id
1 'polypeptide(L)'
;MYLSPESKQVEFGDAFRFVKPWVGEGILLSSGNRWMRARRLLTPAFHFDILKPYIGVYNKTVDSCIETIDKFANSGESFDIYPLLKLCTFDIILKCAMSVDLNVFKKGGNVPYINACDRLLYLWGERIRNIFVYWDAVYRLTKNGQEFYKNCDLVHSFAQEIITKRMQELKEEGPPKKRYLDFLDILLTAKDETGQGLTPLEIRAEVDTFLLAGHETSSTATSWLLHLLSENVDYQKRVQEEVDEVLEGRESKHVLWSDLQKLETLTCCMKEAMRLYPAVPGVGRILTKDTLIDGHTIPAGTRVNVSFILLHRNPDVWEDPHTFRPERFEVEEAKNRNPFAFVPFSAGPRNCIGMTFASNEIRVLVARLLQRFPLLKVRNIRWYCSGILQTKPHWANSKMDRQQWKGKKSKLSFEKKLHHELLKVLNKRAAQLILHRETHQLHRILVTNFSFMDFPVQMPMMMFLGLSLISACPQQNRHGDFMEAFLI
;
A
#
# COMPACT_ATOMS: atom_id res chain seq x y z
N MET A 1 -4.89 -20.57 -11.95
CA MET A 1 -4.58 -19.81 -13.18
C MET A 1 -3.07 -19.65 -13.25
N TYR A 2 -2.38 -20.50 -14.03
CA TYR A 2 -0.93 -20.43 -14.17
C TYR A 2 -0.60 -19.47 -15.31
N LEU A 3 -0.25 -18.23 -14.98
CA LEU A 3 0.56 -17.42 -15.89
C LEU A 3 1.96 -18.06 -15.89
N SER A 4 2.18 -18.93 -16.87
CA SER A 4 3.42 -19.55 -17.34
C SER A 4 4.70 -19.30 -16.49
N PRO A 5 5.42 -20.36 -16.05
CA PRO A 5 6.74 -20.26 -15.42
C PRO A 5 7.83 -19.74 -16.37
N GLU A 6 7.55 -19.69 -17.67
CA GLU A 6 8.53 -19.29 -18.67
C GLU A 6 8.78 -17.79 -18.68
N SER A 7 10.05 -17.48 -18.47
CA SER A 7 10.69 -16.18 -18.38
C SER A 7 10.60 -15.29 -19.63
N LYS A 8 9.42 -14.76 -19.97
CA LYS A 8 9.30 -13.93 -21.20
C LYS A 8 8.56 -12.62 -20.97
N GLN A 9 9.30 -11.54 -21.23
CA GLN A 9 8.91 -10.13 -21.41
C GLN A 9 7.55 -9.72 -20.84
N VAL A 10 7.43 -9.72 -19.52
CA VAL A 10 6.27 -9.06 -18.89
C VAL A 10 6.47 -7.55 -19.01
N GLU A 11 5.81 -6.94 -19.99
CA GLU A 11 5.68 -5.49 -20.03
C GLU A 11 4.56 -5.05 -19.07
N PHE A 12 4.86 -4.06 -18.25
CA PHE A 12 3.87 -3.43 -17.38
C PHE A 12 2.99 -2.52 -18.23
N GLY A 13 1.68 -2.47 -17.94
CA GLY A 13 0.75 -1.61 -18.69
C GLY A 13 1.14 -0.12 -18.63
N ASP A 14 0.60 0.69 -19.56
CA ASP A 14 0.99 2.11 -19.77
C ASP A 14 1.12 2.95 -18.50
N ALA A 15 0.33 2.67 -17.47
CA ALA A 15 0.40 3.37 -16.19
C ALA A 15 1.80 3.26 -15.54
N PHE A 16 2.43 2.08 -15.56
CA PHE A 16 3.76 1.87 -14.97
C PHE A 16 4.89 2.43 -15.83
N ARG A 17 4.66 2.66 -17.14
CA ARG A 17 5.62 3.37 -18.01
C ARG A 17 5.93 4.76 -17.46
N PHE A 18 4.94 5.44 -16.89
CA PHE A 18 5.10 6.79 -16.35
C PHE A 18 5.92 6.85 -15.05
N VAL A 19 6.11 5.73 -14.35
CA VAL A 19 6.94 5.63 -13.15
C VAL A 19 8.40 5.37 -13.49
N LYS A 20 8.70 4.90 -14.72
CA LYS A 20 10.07 4.59 -15.16
C LYS A 20 11.07 5.73 -14.97
N PRO A 21 10.76 7.01 -15.21
CA PRO A 21 11.71 8.09 -14.94
C PRO A 21 12.05 8.26 -13.46
N TRP A 22 11.15 7.84 -12.56
CA TRP A 22 11.38 7.87 -11.12
C TRP A 22 12.21 6.67 -10.65
N VAL A 23 11.73 5.44 -10.83
CA VAL A 23 12.38 4.24 -10.23
C VAL A 23 13.35 3.51 -11.17
N GLY A 24 13.48 3.98 -12.41
CA GLY A 24 14.30 3.34 -13.43
C GLY A 24 13.78 1.96 -13.83
N GLU A 25 14.67 1.12 -14.36
CA GLU A 25 14.37 -0.27 -14.73
C GLU A 25 14.88 -1.26 -13.68
N GLY A 26 14.50 -1.04 -12.41
CA GLY A 26 14.78 -1.97 -11.31
C GLY A 26 13.87 -3.20 -11.34
N ILE A 27 13.87 -4.02 -10.29
CA ILE A 27 13.13 -5.28 -10.21
C ILE A 27 11.62 -5.12 -10.41
N LEU A 28 11.10 -3.94 -10.07
CA LEU A 28 9.69 -3.61 -10.24
C LEU A 28 9.31 -3.50 -11.72
N LEU A 29 10.13 -2.87 -12.56
CA LEU A 29 9.76 -2.54 -13.95
C LEU A 29 10.52 -3.34 -15.02
N SER A 30 11.66 -3.95 -14.66
CA SER A 30 12.42 -4.80 -15.57
C SER A 30 11.65 -6.04 -16.01
N SER A 31 12.05 -6.62 -17.14
CA SER A 31 11.41 -7.81 -17.72
C SER A 31 12.46 -8.81 -18.24
N GLY A 32 12.01 -10.03 -18.56
CA GLY A 32 12.85 -11.09 -19.14
C GLY A 32 14.08 -11.45 -18.28
N ASN A 33 15.21 -11.65 -18.96
CA ASN A 33 16.47 -12.09 -18.34
C ASN A 33 17.01 -11.07 -17.32
N ARG A 34 16.81 -9.76 -17.57
CA ARG A 34 17.24 -8.72 -16.63
C ARG A 34 16.52 -8.83 -15.30
N TRP A 35 15.19 -8.99 -15.35
CA TRP A 35 14.40 -9.20 -14.13
C TRP A 35 14.80 -10.49 -13.40
N MET A 36 15.00 -11.60 -14.13
CA MET A 36 15.41 -12.86 -13.51
C MET A 36 16.77 -12.76 -12.82
N ARG A 37 17.75 -12.13 -13.48
CA ARG A 37 19.09 -11.87 -12.93
C ARG A 37 18.98 -11.04 -11.65
N ALA A 38 18.29 -9.90 -11.70
CA ALA A 38 18.07 -9.05 -10.53
C ALA A 38 17.34 -9.80 -9.40
N ARG A 39 16.25 -10.51 -9.71
CA ARG A 39 15.49 -11.29 -8.72
C ARG A 39 16.34 -12.35 -8.05
N ARG A 40 17.17 -13.08 -8.80
CA ARG A 40 18.07 -14.10 -8.25
C ARG A 40 19.13 -13.50 -7.35
N LEU A 41 19.72 -12.37 -7.74
CA LEU A 41 20.73 -11.65 -6.94
C LEU A 41 20.13 -11.10 -5.63
N LEU A 42 18.88 -10.62 -5.67
CA LEU A 42 18.26 -9.89 -4.56
C LEU A 42 17.47 -10.76 -3.58
N THR A 43 16.98 -11.93 -4.00
CA THR A 43 16.19 -12.83 -3.12
C THR A 43 16.91 -13.22 -1.83
N PRO A 44 18.24 -13.48 -1.81
CA PRO A 44 18.97 -13.78 -0.57
C PRO A 44 18.82 -12.70 0.50
N ALA A 45 18.69 -11.41 0.13
CA ALA A 45 18.52 -10.28 1.05
C ALA A 45 17.27 -10.38 1.94
N PHE A 46 16.30 -11.22 1.55
CA PHE A 46 15.03 -11.39 2.24
C PHE A 46 14.91 -12.77 2.91
N HIS A 47 16.01 -13.49 3.05
CA HIS A 47 16.06 -14.75 3.78
C HIS A 47 15.85 -14.53 5.29
N PHE A 48 15.22 -15.49 5.98
CA PHE A 48 14.84 -15.34 7.39
C PHE A 48 16.02 -15.04 8.32
N ASP A 49 17.22 -15.52 8.00
CA ASP A 49 18.42 -15.24 8.81
C ASP A 49 18.89 -13.78 8.73
N ILE A 50 18.50 -13.05 7.68
CA ILE A 50 18.72 -11.60 7.54
C ILE A 50 17.60 -10.83 8.23
N LEU A 51 16.36 -11.32 8.09
CA LEU A 51 15.17 -10.65 8.65
C LEU A 51 15.09 -10.77 10.19
N LYS A 52 15.64 -11.84 10.79
CA LYS A 52 15.67 -12.06 12.24
C LYS A 52 16.33 -10.88 13.00
N PRO A 53 17.58 -10.48 12.66
CA PRO A 53 18.20 -9.29 13.25
C PRO A 53 17.40 -8.00 13.08
N TYR A 54 16.68 -7.84 11.96
CA TYR A 54 15.91 -6.61 11.68
C TYR A 54 14.79 -6.39 12.68
N ILE A 55 14.28 -7.42 13.36
CA ILE A 55 13.31 -7.23 14.44
C ILE A 55 13.84 -6.30 15.54
N GLY A 56 15.13 -6.38 15.87
CA GLY A 56 15.76 -5.47 16.82
C GLY A 56 15.81 -4.02 16.30
N VAL A 57 16.04 -3.85 14.99
CA VAL A 57 16.02 -2.53 14.33
C VAL A 57 14.61 -1.96 14.31
N TYR A 58 13.61 -2.77 13.96
CA TYR A 58 12.19 -2.38 13.97
C TYR A 58 11.80 -1.86 15.35
N ASN A 59 12.07 -2.63 16.41
CA ASN A 59 11.72 -2.20 17.78
C ASN A 59 12.38 -0.87 18.16
N LYS A 60 13.68 -0.68 17.87
CA LYS A 60 14.37 0.57 18.20
C LYS A 60 13.82 1.78 17.43
N THR A 61 13.51 1.61 16.15
CA THR A 61 12.89 2.69 15.36
C THR A 61 11.46 2.96 15.81
N VAL A 62 10.71 1.92 16.21
CA VAL A 62 9.37 2.06 16.80
C VAL A 62 9.44 2.77 18.16
N ASP A 63 10.46 2.55 18.98
CA ASP A 63 10.66 3.29 20.23
C ASP A 63 10.75 4.80 19.95
N SER A 64 11.55 5.22 18.95
CA SER A 64 11.63 6.63 18.53
C SER A 64 10.30 7.19 17.98
N CYS A 65 9.52 6.35 17.29
CA CYS A 65 8.19 6.72 16.83
C CYS A 65 7.22 6.92 18.02
N ILE A 66 7.23 6.00 18.98
CA ILE A 66 6.43 6.07 20.21
C ILE A 66 6.79 7.30 21.04
N GLU A 67 8.07 7.62 21.21
CA GLU A 67 8.52 8.84 21.91
C GLU A 67 7.96 10.12 21.25
N THR A 68 7.87 10.12 19.92
CA THR A 68 7.27 11.24 19.17
C THR A 68 5.76 11.28 19.37
N ILE A 69 5.09 10.13 19.31
CA ILE A 69 3.64 10.00 19.54
C ILE A 69 3.28 10.39 20.98
N ASP A 70 4.07 10.03 21.99
CA ASP A 70 3.82 10.38 23.41
C ASP A 70 3.71 11.91 23.59
N LYS A 71 4.48 12.71 22.82
CA LYS A 71 4.40 14.18 22.86
C LYS A 71 3.05 14.70 22.37
N PHE A 72 2.53 14.13 21.27
CA PHE A 72 1.18 14.43 20.79
C PHE A 72 0.12 13.86 21.72
N ALA A 73 0.35 12.68 22.29
CA ALA A 73 -0.62 12.02 23.14
C ALA A 73 -0.93 12.81 24.41
N ASN A 74 0.10 13.45 24.96
CA ASN A 74 -0.02 14.32 26.13
C ASN A 74 -0.77 15.63 25.85
N SER A 75 -0.91 16.08 24.59
CA SER A 75 -1.72 17.28 24.28
C SER A 75 -3.22 16.99 24.35
N GLY A 76 -3.63 15.73 24.22
CA GLY A 76 -5.04 15.32 24.17
C GLY A 76 -5.74 15.62 22.84
N GLU A 77 -5.02 16.17 21.86
CA GLU A 77 -5.55 16.45 20.53
C GLU A 77 -5.43 15.23 19.60
N SER A 78 -6.36 15.11 18.66
CA SER A 78 -6.25 14.13 17.58
C SER A 78 -5.28 14.61 16.50
N PHE A 79 -4.47 13.71 15.95
CA PHE A 79 -3.51 14.02 14.90
C PHE A 79 -3.50 12.94 13.81
N ASP A 80 -3.00 13.26 12.62
CA ASP A 80 -2.79 12.27 11.56
C ASP A 80 -1.52 11.46 11.84
N ILE A 81 -1.66 10.15 12.04
CA ILE A 81 -0.52 9.27 12.30
C ILE A 81 0.25 8.92 11.02
N TYR A 82 -0.37 9.09 9.86
CA TYR A 82 0.21 8.60 8.60
C TYR A 82 1.59 9.19 8.29
N PRO A 83 1.86 10.50 8.46
CA PRO A 83 3.21 11.05 8.32
C PRO A 83 4.24 10.40 9.26
N LEU A 84 3.86 10.08 10.51
CA LEU A 84 4.75 9.42 11.47
C LEU A 84 5.02 7.95 11.09
N LEU A 85 4.01 7.25 10.57
CA LEU A 85 4.19 5.88 10.06
C LEU A 85 5.09 5.85 8.82
N LYS A 86 4.96 6.82 7.92
CA LYS A 86 5.87 6.99 6.78
C LYS A 86 7.30 7.20 7.24
N LEU A 87 7.51 8.10 8.20
CA LEU A 87 8.84 8.32 8.78
C LEU A 87 9.41 7.07 9.43
N CYS A 88 8.58 6.33 10.18
CA CYS A 88 8.99 5.10 10.85
C CYS A 88 9.43 4.02 9.86
N THR A 89 8.59 3.71 8.88
CA THR A 89 8.87 2.69 7.85
C THR A 89 10.02 3.10 6.93
N PHE A 90 10.16 4.41 6.65
CA PHE A 90 11.30 4.94 5.90
C PHE A 90 12.63 4.78 6.66
N ASP A 91 12.65 5.08 7.96
CA ASP A 91 13.83 4.87 8.80
C ASP A 91 14.19 3.39 8.92
N ILE A 92 13.18 2.51 9.01
CA ILE A 92 13.38 1.06 9.02
C ILE A 92 14.03 0.58 7.73
N ILE A 93 13.52 0.95 6.54
CA ILE A 93 14.10 0.49 5.28
C ILE A 93 15.53 1.04 5.08
N LEU A 94 15.80 2.28 5.51
CA LEU A 94 17.15 2.85 5.48
C LEU A 94 18.13 2.05 6.33
N LYS A 95 17.76 1.75 7.58
CA LYS A 95 18.63 1.01 8.52
C LYS A 95 18.82 -0.45 8.14
N CYS A 96 17.76 -1.10 7.67
CA CYS A 96 17.78 -2.53 7.35
C CYS A 96 18.34 -2.80 5.95
N ALA A 97 17.74 -2.23 4.91
CA ALA A 97 18.10 -2.56 3.53
C ALA A 97 19.26 -1.72 3.00
N MET A 98 19.34 -0.44 3.40
CA MET A 98 20.39 0.46 2.91
C MET A 98 21.60 0.53 3.83
N SER A 99 21.54 -0.08 5.01
CA SER A 99 22.59 -0.01 6.05
C SER A 99 22.97 1.42 6.44
N VAL A 100 22.04 2.38 6.31
CA VAL A 100 22.25 3.80 6.64
C VAL A 100 21.33 4.20 7.79
N ASP A 101 21.90 4.82 8.82
CA ASP A 101 21.14 5.48 9.88
C ASP A 101 21.21 7.01 9.72
N LEU A 102 20.09 7.63 9.32
CA LEU A 102 19.95 9.08 9.20
C LEU A 102 19.34 9.73 10.45
N ASN A 103 18.95 8.94 11.45
CA ASN A 103 18.22 9.38 12.64
C ASN A 103 17.05 10.33 12.31
N VAL A 104 16.15 9.92 11.41
CA VAL A 104 15.14 10.82 10.81
C VAL A 104 14.23 11.49 11.85
N PHE A 105 13.91 10.79 12.95
CA PHE A 105 13.10 11.33 14.04
C PHE A 105 13.80 12.46 14.81
N LYS A 106 15.14 12.42 14.96
CA LYS A 106 15.89 13.48 15.64
C LYS A 106 16.00 14.76 14.79
N LYS A 107 15.93 14.64 13.48
CA LYS A 107 15.98 15.78 12.53
C LYS A 107 14.62 16.49 12.36
N GLY A 108 13.65 16.22 13.24
CA GLY A 108 12.34 16.88 13.22
C GLY A 108 11.37 16.31 12.20
N GLY A 109 11.64 15.13 11.62
CA GLY A 109 10.71 14.41 10.75
C GLY A 109 10.46 15.04 9.37
N ASN A 110 11.08 16.19 9.04
CA ASN A 110 10.99 16.73 7.69
C ASN A 110 12.08 16.11 6.81
N VAL A 111 11.71 15.11 6.02
CA VAL A 111 12.60 14.46 5.06
C VAL A 111 12.16 14.88 3.65
N PRO A 112 12.94 15.73 2.94
CA PRO A 112 12.58 16.17 1.58
C PRO A 112 12.27 15.02 0.61
N TYR A 113 12.95 13.88 0.79
CA TYR A 113 12.70 12.65 0.03
C TYR A 113 11.25 12.17 0.13
N ILE A 114 10.68 12.08 1.35
CA ILE A 114 9.32 11.59 1.56
C ILE A 114 8.31 12.53 0.89
N ASN A 115 8.48 13.85 1.06
CA ASN A 115 7.61 14.84 0.42
C ASN A 115 7.69 14.77 -1.12
N ALA A 116 8.87 14.51 -1.67
CA ALA A 116 9.05 14.31 -3.11
C ALA A 116 8.35 13.04 -3.59
N CYS A 117 8.45 11.93 -2.86
CA CYS A 117 7.73 10.69 -3.15
C CYS A 117 6.20 10.90 -3.15
N ASP A 118 5.66 11.59 -2.16
CA ASP A 118 4.23 11.91 -2.08
C ASP A 118 3.77 12.72 -3.28
N ARG A 119 4.59 13.69 -3.69
CA ARG A 119 4.30 14.50 -4.86
C ARG A 119 4.39 13.71 -6.16
N LEU A 120 5.38 12.82 -6.29
CA LEU A 120 5.53 11.93 -7.45
C LEU A 120 4.34 10.98 -7.57
N LEU A 121 3.86 10.39 -6.47
CA LEU A 121 2.67 9.54 -6.46
C LEU A 121 1.41 10.31 -6.87
N TYR A 122 1.22 11.53 -6.35
CA TYR A 122 0.11 12.39 -6.75
C TYR A 122 0.16 12.70 -8.25
N LEU A 123 1.30 13.17 -8.74
CA LEU A 123 1.49 13.56 -10.14
C LEU A 123 1.34 12.37 -11.09
N TRP A 124 1.82 11.18 -10.67
CA TRP A 124 1.59 9.95 -11.40
C TRP A 124 0.10 9.60 -11.47
N GLY A 125 -0.63 9.68 -10.34
CA GLY A 125 -2.08 9.47 -10.27
C GLY A 125 -2.89 10.44 -11.14
N GLU A 126 -2.47 11.69 -11.22
CA GLU A 126 -3.05 12.68 -12.14
C GLU A 126 -2.78 12.32 -13.60
N ARG A 127 -1.54 11.94 -13.91
CA ARG A 127 -1.13 11.62 -15.27
C ARG A 127 -1.88 10.42 -15.84
N ILE A 128 -2.07 9.35 -15.04
CA ILE A 128 -2.82 8.15 -15.49
C ILE A 128 -4.31 8.41 -15.74
N ARG A 129 -4.87 9.52 -15.22
CA ARG A 129 -6.28 9.90 -15.42
C ARG A 129 -6.48 10.89 -16.55
N ASN A 130 -5.41 11.46 -17.09
CA ASN A 130 -5.48 12.51 -18.11
C ASN A 130 -4.82 12.05 -19.41
N ILE A 131 -5.64 11.62 -20.37
CA ILE A 131 -5.20 11.11 -21.67
C ILE A 131 -4.40 12.13 -22.49
N PHE A 132 -4.65 13.43 -22.32
CA PHE A 132 -3.97 14.48 -23.08
C PHE A 132 -2.49 14.62 -22.72
N VAL A 133 -2.08 14.14 -21.56
CA VAL A 133 -0.68 14.20 -21.08
C VAL A 133 0.02 12.84 -21.06
N TYR A 134 -0.51 11.86 -21.80
CA TYR A 134 0.13 10.54 -21.95
C TYR A 134 1.44 10.61 -22.74
N TRP A 135 1.55 11.53 -23.68
CA TRP A 135 2.77 11.77 -24.45
C TRP A 135 3.83 12.43 -23.59
N ASP A 136 5.01 11.80 -23.46
CA ASP A 136 6.10 12.29 -22.60
C ASP A 136 6.55 13.70 -22.97
N ALA A 137 6.63 14.02 -24.26
CA ALA A 137 6.99 15.35 -24.73
C ALA A 137 5.98 16.41 -24.26
N VAL A 138 4.68 16.14 -24.39
CA VAL A 138 3.62 17.04 -23.92
C VAL A 138 3.68 17.18 -22.41
N TYR A 139 3.80 16.07 -21.68
CA TYR A 139 3.84 16.10 -20.22
C TYR A 139 5.00 16.96 -19.69
N ARG A 140 6.20 16.81 -20.26
CA ARG A 140 7.39 17.61 -19.91
C ARG A 140 7.19 19.13 -20.05
N LEU A 141 6.30 19.56 -20.94
CA LEU A 141 5.98 20.98 -21.14
C LEU A 141 4.94 21.51 -20.13
N THR A 142 4.21 20.63 -19.45
CA THR A 142 3.25 21.03 -18.41
C THR A 142 3.93 21.37 -17.08
N LYS A 143 3.30 22.21 -16.26
CA LYS A 143 3.76 22.49 -14.89
C LYS A 143 3.89 21.21 -14.05
N ASN A 144 2.92 20.31 -14.15
CA ASN A 144 2.92 19.03 -13.45
C ASN A 144 4.08 18.13 -13.89
N GLY A 145 4.40 18.10 -15.19
CA GLY A 145 5.55 17.32 -15.67
C GLY A 145 6.88 17.92 -15.27
N GLN A 146 7.05 19.25 -15.35
CA GLN A 146 8.26 19.93 -14.86
C GLN A 146 8.49 19.63 -13.37
N GLU A 147 7.43 19.72 -12.57
CA GLU A 147 7.47 19.37 -11.14
C GLU A 147 7.80 17.89 -10.93
N PHE A 148 7.23 16.99 -11.73
CA PHE A 148 7.51 15.55 -11.65
C PHE A 148 9.00 15.27 -11.85
N TYR A 149 9.60 15.78 -12.93
CA TYR A 149 11.03 15.55 -13.21
C TYR A 149 11.94 16.21 -12.17
N LYS A 150 11.59 17.39 -11.66
CA LYS A 150 12.34 18.01 -10.55
C LYS A 150 12.33 17.13 -9.28
N ASN A 151 11.20 16.52 -8.96
CA ASN A 151 11.13 15.58 -7.84
C ASN A 151 11.88 14.27 -8.14
N CYS A 152 11.89 13.78 -9.39
CA CYS A 152 12.76 12.67 -9.80
C CYS A 152 14.24 12.97 -9.54
N ASP A 153 14.71 14.17 -9.90
CA ASP A 153 16.11 14.56 -9.67
C ASP A 153 16.47 14.60 -8.18
N LEU A 154 15.53 15.02 -7.32
CA LEU A 154 15.71 15.03 -5.86
C LEU A 154 15.86 13.61 -5.30
N VAL A 155 14.92 12.71 -5.64
CA VAL A 155 14.98 11.33 -5.14
C VAL A 155 16.18 10.56 -5.69
N HIS A 156 16.59 10.84 -6.94
CA HIS A 156 17.81 10.26 -7.52
C HIS A 156 19.08 10.75 -6.81
N SER A 157 19.13 12.04 -6.48
CA SER A 157 20.27 12.61 -5.73
C SER A 157 20.39 11.97 -4.36
N PHE A 158 19.26 11.78 -3.67
CA PHE A 158 19.22 11.10 -2.38
C PHE A 158 19.67 9.63 -2.46
N ALA A 159 19.20 8.88 -3.46
CA ALA A 159 19.67 7.51 -3.68
C ALA A 159 21.17 7.46 -3.98
N GLN A 160 21.68 8.41 -4.77
CA GLN A 160 23.10 8.50 -5.11
C GLN A 160 23.96 8.84 -3.87
N GLU A 161 23.48 9.70 -2.98
CA GLU A 161 24.14 10.01 -1.71
C GLU A 161 24.27 8.75 -0.84
N ILE A 162 23.19 7.96 -0.70
CA ILE A 162 23.19 6.70 0.05
C ILE A 162 24.21 5.71 -0.54
N ILE A 163 24.17 5.51 -1.85
CA ILE A 163 25.09 4.61 -2.56
C ILE A 163 26.53 5.05 -2.34
N THR A 164 26.81 6.34 -2.53
CA THR A 164 28.17 6.89 -2.44
C THR A 164 28.71 6.77 -1.01
N LYS A 165 27.89 7.11 -0.01
CA LYS A 165 28.24 6.97 1.41
C LYS A 165 28.59 5.52 1.74
N ARG A 166 27.72 4.57 1.35
CA ARG A 166 27.96 3.15 1.64
C ARG A 166 29.20 2.60 0.93
N MET A 167 29.43 3.00 -0.31
CA MET A 167 30.66 2.63 -1.04
C MET A 167 31.92 3.14 -0.37
N GLN A 168 31.89 4.32 0.25
CA GLN A 168 33.02 4.87 1.00
C GLN A 168 33.28 4.04 2.28
N GLU A 169 32.23 3.74 3.06
CA GLU A 169 32.34 2.90 4.25
C GLU A 169 32.95 1.52 3.93
N LEU A 170 32.51 0.88 2.84
CA LEU A 170 33.06 -0.42 2.42
C LEU A 170 34.53 -0.34 1.97
N LYS A 171 35.00 0.81 1.48
CA LYS A 171 36.42 1.01 1.16
C LYS A 171 37.27 1.18 2.42
N GLU A 172 36.72 1.83 3.45
CA GLU A 172 37.41 2.10 4.71
C GLU A 172 37.42 0.88 5.64
N GLU A 173 36.29 0.19 5.78
CA GLU A 173 36.10 -0.95 6.69
C GLU A 173 36.46 -2.31 6.07
N GLY A 174 36.58 -2.36 4.74
CA GLY A 174 36.68 -3.59 3.97
C GLY A 174 35.32 -4.25 3.71
N PRO A 175 35.30 -5.44 3.07
CA PRO A 175 34.06 -6.13 2.77
C PRO A 175 33.29 -6.48 4.06
N PRO A 176 31.94 -6.53 4.01
CA PRO A 176 31.16 -6.77 5.21
C PRO A 176 31.51 -8.12 5.82
N LYS A 177 31.85 -8.14 7.11
CA LYS A 177 32.23 -9.37 7.84
C LYS A 177 31.03 -10.24 8.24
N LYS A 178 29.82 -9.81 7.92
CA LYS A 178 28.58 -10.54 8.27
C LYS A 178 28.39 -11.72 7.31
N ARG A 179 27.99 -12.88 7.86
CA ARG A 179 27.64 -14.07 7.06
C ARG A 179 26.51 -13.79 6.05
N TYR A 180 25.61 -12.88 6.39
CA TYR A 180 24.55 -12.44 5.51
C TYR A 180 24.61 -10.93 5.33
N LEU A 181 24.46 -10.49 4.09
CA LEU A 181 24.61 -9.11 3.66
C LEU A 181 23.25 -8.41 3.60
N ASP A 182 23.24 -7.13 3.94
CA ASP A 182 22.08 -6.26 3.75
C ASP A 182 21.87 -6.01 2.24
N PHE A 183 20.69 -5.52 1.85
CA PHE A 183 20.31 -5.37 0.43
C PHE A 183 21.31 -4.51 -0.38
N LEU A 184 21.71 -3.34 0.13
CA LEU A 184 22.64 -2.47 -0.57
C LEU A 184 24.05 -3.08 -0.64
N ASP A 185 24.48 -3.79 0.40
CA ASP A 185 25.75 -4.53 0.37
C ASP A 185 25.73 -5.61 -0.72
N ILE A 186 24.61 -6.29 -0.90
CA ILE A 186 24.42 -7.25 -2.01
C ILE A 186 24.50 -6.54 -3.35
N LEU A 187 23.82 -5.40 -3.55
CA LEU A 187 23.89 -4.66 -4.81
C LEU A 187 25.32 -4.23 -5.17
N LEU A 188 26.12 -3.84 -4.17
CA LEU A 188 27.48 -3.32 -4.36
C LEU A 188 28.53 -4.42 -4.52
N THR A 189 28.29 -5.63 -3.99
CA THR A 189 29.29 -6.71 -3.95
C THR A 189 28.93 -7.93 -4.80
N ALA A 190 27.65 -8.14 -5.11
CA ALA A 190 27.20 -9.32 -5.81
C ALA A 190 27.66 -9.34 -7.26
N LYS A 191 28.07 -10.52 -7.69
CA LYS A 191 28.44 -10.85 -9.05
C LYS A 191 27.54 -11.99 -9.54
N ASP A 192 27.16 -11.95 -10.80
CA ASP A 192 26.42 -13.05 -11.42
C ASP A 192 27.33 -14.24 -11.77
N GLU A 193 26.76 -15.25 -12.43
CA GLU A 193 27.45 -16.48 -12.86
C GLU A 193 28.63 -16.20 -13.81
N THR A 194 28.66 -15.05 -14.47
CA THR A 194 29.75 -14.60 -15.35
C THR A 194 30.80 -13.76 -14.63
N GLY A 195 30.63 -13.54 -13.32
CA GLY A 195 31.49 -12.70 -12.51
C GLY A 195 31.22 -11.20 -12.67
N GLN A 196 30.15 -10.81 -13.37
CA GLN A 196 29.80 -9.41 -13.62
C GLN A 196 28.81 -8.89 -12.57
N GLY A 197 29.11 -7.72 -11.99
CA GLY A 197 28.21 -7.02 -11.08
C GLY A 197 27.11 -6.24 -11.80
N LEU A 198 26.31 -5.51 -11.03
CA LEU A 198 25.34 -4.55 -11.57
C LEU A 198 26.04 -3.25 -11.97
N THR A 199 25.55 -2.62 -13.04
CA THR A 199 26.01 -1.28 -13.44
C THR A 199 25.57 -0.22 -12.43
N PRO A 200 26.24 0.94 -12.35
CA PRO A 200 25.81 2.03 -11.45
C PRO A 200 24.35 2.46 -11.66
N LEU A 201 23.88 2.46 -12.92
CA LEU A 201 22.50 2.78 -13.25
C LEU A 201 21.51 1.71 -12.76
N GLU A 202 21.88 0.42 -12.86
CA GLU A 202 21.09 -0.68 -12.29
C GLU A 202 21.05 -0.61 -10.77
N ILE A 203 22.18 -0.35 -10.11
CA ILE A 203 22.25 -0.18 -8.65
C ILE A 203 21.33 0.96 -8.21
N ARG A 204 21.42 2.13 -8.85
CA ARG A 204 20.54 3.26 -8.55
C ARG A 204 19.06 2.92 -8.75
N ALA A 205 18.71 2.29 -9.86
CA ALA A 205 17.32 1.90 -10.13
C ALA A 205 16.76 0.91 -9.10
N GLU A 206 17.58 -0.04 -8.63
CA GLU A 206 17.19 -0.93 -7.54
C GLU A 206 17.06 -0.18 -6.21
N VAL A 207 17.99 0.72 -5.87
CA VAL A 207 17.89 1.56 -4.66
C VAL A 207 16.62 2.42 -4.68
N ASP A 208 16.35 3.14 -5.78
CA ASP A 208 15.14 3.95 -5.94
C ASP A 208 13.87 3.09 -5.79
N THR A 209 13.86 1.90 -6.41
CA THR A 209 12.73 0.96 -6.35
C THR A 209 12.49 0.49 -4.91
N PHE A 210 13.53 0.08 -4.18
CA PHE A 210 13.39 -0.48 -2.84
C PHE A 210 13.12 0.58 -1.78
N LEU A 211 13.71 1.77 -1.91
CA LEU A 211 13.36 2.89 -1.04
C LEU A 211 11.87 3.19 -1.15
N LEU A 212 11.33 3.38 -2.37
CA LEU A 212 9.89 3.61 -2.57
C LEU A 212 9.04 2.45 -2.04
N ALA A 213 9.28 1.23 -2.52
CA ALA A 213 8.43 0.09 -2.22
C ALA A 213 8.44 -0.28 -0.73
N GLY A 214 9.57 -0.09 -0.05
CA GLY A 214 9.78 -0.49 1.33
C GLY A 214 9.07 0.35 2.38
N HIS A 215 8.78 1.64 2.11
CA HIS A 215 8.15 2.52 3.12
C HIS A 215 6.69 2.87 2.81
N GLU A 216 6.38 3.27 1.58
CA GLU A 216 5.03 3.75 1.22
C GLU A 216 3.97 2.65 1.38
N THR A 217 4.30 1.41 1.03
CA THR A 217 3.33 0.31 1.10
C THR A 217 3.06 -0.13 2.53
N SER A 218 4.10 -0.29 3.35
CA SER A 218 4.00 -0.67 4.77
C SER A 218 3.29 0.40 5.61
N SER A 219 3.61 1.69 5.40
CA SER A 219 2.95 2.79 6.12
C SER A 219 1.46 2.87 5.78
N THR A 220 1.09 2.67 4.51
CA THR A 220 -0.30 2.63 4.06
C THR A 220 -1.05 1.44 4.65
N ALA A 221 -0.48 0.24 4.59
CA ALA A 221 -1.10 -0.96 5.18
C ALA A 221 -1.28 -0.82 6.70
N THR A 222 -0.27 -0.28 7.39
CA THR A 222 -0.34 -0.02 8.84
C THR A 222 -1.42 0.99 9.18
N SER A 223 -1.51 2.10 8.43
CA SER A 223 -2.51 3.16 8.63
C SER A 223 -3.94 2.60 8.54
N TRP A 224 -4.22 1.82 7.49
CA TRP A 224 -5.54 1.18 7.32
C TRP A 224 -5.86 0.16 8.41
N LEU A 225 -4.86 -0.61 8.86
CA LEU A 225 -5.02 -1.55 9.97
C LEU A 225 -5.35 -0.83 11.28
N LEU A 226 -4.60 0.21 11.64
CA LEU A 226 -4.88 1.01 12.84
C LEU A 226 -6.26 1.67 12.76
N HIS A 227 -6.63 2.20 11.59
CA HIS A 227 -7.95 2.77 11.37
C HIS A 227 -9.06 1.73 11.60
N LEU A 228 -8.97 0.54 10.99
CA LEU A 228 -9.95 -0.52 11.17
C LEU A 228 -10.05 -1.01 12.61
N LEU A 229 -8.93 -1.11 13.33
CA LEU A 229 -8.92 -1.46 14.76
C LEU A 229 -9.52 -0.33 15.62
N SER A 230 -9.36 0.93 15.24
CA SER A 230 -10.01 2.06 15.92
C SER A 230 -11.54 2.03 15.78
N GLU A 231 -12.06 1.49 14.68
CA GLU A 231 -13.49 1.33 14.44
C GLU A 231 -14.08 0.04 15.05
N ASN A 232 -13.25 -0.98 15.25
CA ASN A 232 -13.65 -2.29 15.77
C ASN A 232 -12.96 -2.59 17.10
N VAL A 233 -13.44 -1.93 18.16
CA VAL A 233 -12.82 -1.94 19.51
C VAL A 233 -12.68 -3.35 20.11
N ASP A 234 -13.59 -4.28 19.79
CA ASP A 234 -13.50 -5.65 20.28
C ASP A 234 -12.27 -6.38 19.71
N TYR A 235 -11.96 -6.19 18.42
CA TYR A 235 -10.72 -6.73 17.83
C TYR A 235 -9.48 -6.01 18.34
N GLN A 236 -9.53 -4.70 18.53
CA GLN A 236 -8.44 -3.95 19.12
C GLN A 236 -8.06 -4.51 20.50
N LYS A 237 -9.07 -4.79 21.34
CA LYS A 237 -8.88 -5.36 22.67
C LYS A 237 -8.30 -6.78 22.61
N ARG A 238 -8.79 -7.64 21.71
CA ARG A 238 -8.22 -8.99 21.51
C ARG A 238 -6.74 -8.91 21.10
N VAL A 239 -6.38 -8.00 20.20
CA VAL A 239 -4.99 -7.78 19.79
C VAL A 239 -4.14 -7.26 20.95
N GLN A 240 -4.66 -6.34 21.77
CA GLN A 240 -3.95 -5.85 22.96
C GLN A 240 -3.71 -6.97 23.98
N GLU A 241 -4.73 -7.80 24.24
CA GLU A 241 -4.63 -8.95 25.15
C GLU A 241 -3.59 -9.96 24.63
N GLU A 242 -3.62 -10.30 23.33
CA GLU A 242 -2.62 -11.16 22.69
C GLU A 242 -1.19 -10.61 22.85
N VAL A 243 -0.99 -9.30 22.64
CA VAL A 243 0.33 -8.67 22.77
C VAL A 243 0.79 -8.63 24.23
N ASP A 244 -0.12 -8.34 25.16
CA ASP A 244 0.16 -8.33 26.60
C ASP A 244 0.58 -9.73 27.09
N GLU A 245 -0.11 -10.77 26.66
CA GLU A 245 0.21 -12.18 26.98
C GLU A 245 1.57 -12.59 26.42
N VAL A 246 1.86 -12.26 25.16
CA VAL A 246 3.15 -12.57 24.53
C VAL A 246 4.32 -11.92 25.26
N LEU A 247 4.12 -10.72 25.80
CA LEU A 247 5.15 -9.92 26.47
C LEU A 247 5.09 -10.00 28.00
N GLU A 248 4.25 -10.87 28.56
CA GLU A 248 4.06 -11.01 30.00
C GLU A 248 5.38 -11.36 30.70
N GLY A 249 5.62 -10.73 31.86
CA GLY A 249 6.82 -10.96 32.68
C GLY A 249 8.13 -10.41 32.11
N ARG A 250 8.12 -9.75 30.94
CA ARG A 250 9.34 -9.18 30.33
C ARG A 250 9.56 -7.73 30.74
N GLU A 251 10.81 -7.42 31.12
CA GLU A 251 11.27 -6.04 31.34
C GLU A 251 11.22 -5.24 30.04
N SER A 252 11.81 -5.78 28.98
CA SER A 252 11.76 -5.17 27.65
C SER A 252 10.39 -5.37 27.02
N LYS A 253 9.88 -4.30 26.40
CA LYS A 253 8.67 -4.31 25.59
C LYS A 253 8.91 -4.71 24.14
N HIS A 254 10.14 -5.10 23.80
CA HIS A 254 10.50 -5.45 22.43
C HIS A 254 9.87 -6.80 22.00
N VAL A 255 9.25 -6.80 20.83
CA VAL A 255 8.76 -8.02 20.17
C VAL A 255 9.94 -8.77 19.59
N LEU A 256 10.08 -10.06 19.82
CA LEU A 256 11.15 -10.90 19.27
C LEU A 256 10.69 -11.64 18.01
N TRP A 257 11.63 -12.15 17.23
CA TRP A 257 11.31 -12.96 16.04
C TRP A 257 10.39 -14.15 16.37
N SER A 258 10.67 -14.84 17.47
CA SER A 258 9.89 -15.99 17.94
C SER A 258 8.47 -15.64 18.40
N ASP A 259 8.19 -14.37 18.66
CA ASP A 259 6.87 -13.90 19.09
C ASP A 259 5.93 -13.68 17.91
N LEU A 260 6.46 -13.42 16.71
CA LEU A 260 5.66 -13.10 15.53
C LEU A 260 4.68 -14.21 15.13
N GLN A 261 4.99 -15.46 15.45
CA GLN A 261 4.10 -16.60 15.21
C GLN A 261 2.95 -16.68 16.22
N LYS A 262 3.08 -16.04 17.38
CA LYS A 262 2.06 -16.01 18.45
C LYS A 262 1.08 -14.84 18.29
N LEU A 263 1.38 -13.90 17.40
CA LEU A 263 0.54 -12.72 17.10
C LEU A 263 -0.54 -13.08 16.05
N GLU A 264 -1.34 -14.12 16.33
CA GLU A 264 -2.28 -14.73 15.36
C GLU A 264 -3.47 -13.81 15.06
N THR A 265 -4.08 -13.24 16.10
CA THR A 265 -5.19 -12.29 16.03
C THR A 265 -4.76 -11.04 15.28
N LEU A 266 -3.59 -10.47 15.61
CA LEU A 266 -3.03 -9.35 14.88
C LEU A 266 -2.78 -9.71 13.41
N THR A 267 -2.26 -10.91 13.14
CA THR A 267 -2.02 -11.39 11.77
C THR A 267 -3.33 -11.50 10.97
N CYS A 268 -4.40 -12.00 11.59
CA CYS A 268 -5.73 -12.08 10.96
C CYS A 268 -6.31 -10.68 10.68
N CYS A 269 -6.22 -9.76 11.66
CA CYS A 269 -6.65 -8.38 11.50
C CYS A 269 -5.86 -7.68 10.38
N MET A 270 -4.55 -7.88 10.31
CA MET A 270 -3.67 -7.34 9.27
C MET A 270 -4.08 -7.84 7.89
N LYS A 271 -4.32 -9.14 7.74
CA LYS A 271 -4.76 -9.71 6.44
C LYS A 271 -6.12 -9.19 6.03
N GLU A 272 -7.07 -9.07 6.96
CA GLU A 272 -8.40 -8.50 6.67
C GLU A 272 -8.34 -7.02 6.32
N ALA A 273 -7.45 -6.25 6.96
CA ALA A 273 -7.20 -4.87 6.60
C ALA A 273 -6.64 -4.77 5.16
N MET A 274 -5.69 -5.64 4.80
CA MET A 274 -5.16 -5.71 3.43
C MET A 274 -6.19 -6.20 2.40
N ARG A 275 -7.18 -7.01 2.81
CA ARG A 275 -8.29 -7.43 1.94
C ARG A 275 -9.20 -6.24 1.62
N LEU A 276 -9.59 -5.49 2.65
CA LEU A 276 -10.46 -4.32 2.46
C LEU A 276 -9.73 -3.15 1.81
N TYR A 277 -8.49 -2.90 2.18
CA TYR A 277 -7.68 -1.77 1.77
C TYR A 277 -6.27 -2.21 1.36
N PRO A 278 -6.13 -2.89 0.20
CA PRO A 278 -4.81 -3.28 -0.28
C PRO A 278 -3.99 -2.04 -0.62
N ALA A 279 -2.76 -1.95 -0.10
CA ALA A 279 -1.86 -0.83 -0.35
C ALA A 279 -1.58 -0.62 -1.86
N VAL A 280 -1.55 -1.71 -2.62
CA VAL A 280 -1.53 -1.69 -4.09
C VAL A 280 -2.89 -2.16 -4.60
N PRO A 281 -3.70 -1.31 -5.24
CA PRO A 281 -5.09 -1.64 -5.56
C PRO A 281 -5.26 -2.62 -6.73
N GLY A 282 -4.22 -2.82 -7.53
CA GLY A 282 -4.21 -3.76 -8.65
C GLY A 282 -2.92 -3.71 -9.44
N VAL A 283 -2.78 -4.63 -10.39
CA VAL A 283 -1.59 -4.75 -11.25
C VAL A 283 -1.99 -4.98 -12.71
N GLY A 284 -1.20 -4.43 -13.63
CA GLY A 284 -1.38 -4.60 -15.08
C GLY A 284 -0.29 -5.45 -15.71
N ARG A 285 -0.63 -6.19 -16.77
CA ARG A 285 0.26 -7.03 -17.57
C ARG A 285 -0.08 -6.88 -19.06
N ILE A 286 0.91 -7.02 -19.92
CA ILE A 286 0.71 -7.25 -21.36
C ILE A 286 1.00 -8.73 -21.63
N LEU A 287 0.07 -9.42 -22.30
CA LEU A 287 0.23 -10.83 -22.65
C LEU A 287 1.28 -10.96 -23.76
N THR A 288 2.24 -11.87 -23.60
CA THR A 288 3.30 -12.13 -24.60
C THR A 288 2.93 -13.23 -25.59
N LYS A 289 1.84 -13.95 -25.31
CA LYS A 289 1.30 -15.02 -26.15
C LYS A 289 -0.21 -15.08 -25.96
N ASP A 290 -0.88 -15.64 -26.95
CA ASP A 290 -2.30 -15.98 -26.84
C ASP A 290 -2.53 -16.83 -25.58
N THR A 291 -3.48 -16.42 -24.76
CA THR A 291 -3.71 -17.00 -23.44
C THR A 291 -5.18 -17.34 -23.27
N LEU A 292 -5.48 -18.59 -22.93
CA LEU A 292 -6.83 -19.03 -22.61
C LEU A 292 -7.23 -18.52 -21.22
N ILE A 293 -8.24 -17.66 -21.15
CA ILE A 293 -8.82 -17.11 -19.93
C ILE A 293 -10.32 -17.40 -19.96
N ASP A 294 -10.79 -18.22 -19.01
CA ASP A 294 -12.21 -18.57 -18.86
C ASP A 294 -12.85 -19.08 -20.16
N GLY A 295 -12.17 -20.00 -20.86
CA GLY A 295 -12.63 -20.55 -22.14
C GLY A 295 -12.43 -19.65 -23.36
N HIS A 296 -11.93 -18.42 -23.18
CA HIS A 296 -11.70 -17.46 -24.26
C HIS A 296 -10.22 -17.28 -24.55
N THR A 297 -9.82 -17.35 -25.82
CA THR A 297 -8.45 -17.05 -26.25
C THR A 297 -8.26 -15.55 -26.31
N ILE A 298 -7.45 -15.01 -25.40
CA ILE A 298 -7.08 -13.60 -25.36
C ILE A 298 -5.77 -13.42 -26.14
N PRO A 299 -5.72 -12.58 -27.19
CA PRO A 299 -4.53 -12.44 -28.04
C PRO A 299 -3.30 -11.90 -27.31
N ALA A 300 -2.11 -12.28 -27.78
CA ALA A 300 -0.86 -11.62 -27.45
C ALA A 300 -0.94 -10.11 -27.72
N GLY A 301 -0.23 -9.30 -26.93
CA GLY A 301 -0.30 -7.85 -26.94
C GLY A 301 -1.48 -7.26 -26.16
N THR A 302 -2.45 -8.09 -25.76
CA THR A 302 -3.58 -7.63 -24.95
C THR A 302 -3.14 -7.23 -23.54
N ARG A 303 -3.65 -6.10 -23.05
CA ARG A 303 -3.47 -5.66 -21.67
C ARG A 303 -4.49 -6.33 -20.75
N VAL A 304 -4.00 -6.97 -19.70
CA VAL A 304 -4.81 -7.58 -18.65
C VAL A 304 -4.52 -6.88 -17.33
N ASN A 305 -5.57 -6.44 -16.66
CA ASN A 305 -5.47 -5.84 -15.32
C ASN A 305 -6.15 -6.76 -14.30
N VAL A 306 -5.48 -6.97 -13.17
CA VAL A 306 -6.04 -7.66 -12.01
C VAL A 306 -6.29 -6.61 -10.94
N SER A 307 -7.56 -6.30 -10.70
CA SER A 307 -7.97 -5.39 -9.62
C SER A 307 -8.04 -6.16 -8.30
N PHE A 308 -7.09 -5.88 -7.40
CA PHE A 308 -7.06 -6.50 -6.08
C PHE A 308 -8.24 -6.02 -5.23
N ILE A 309 -8.62 -4.74 -5.33
CA ILE A 309 -9.80 -4.21 -4.61
C ILE A 309 -11.07 -4.97 -4.99
N LEU A 310 -11.29 -5.24 -6.28
CA LEU A 310 -12.49 -5.97 -6.73
C LEU A 310 -12.40 -7.46 -6.38
N LEU A 311 -11.24 -8.08 -6.62
CA LEU A 311 -10.99 -9.48 -6.27
C LEU A 311 -11.22 -9.76 -4.78
N HIS A 312 -10.73 -8.87 -3.91
CA HIS A 312 -10.83 -9.02 -2.46
C HIS A 312 -12.21 -8.68 -1.91
N ARG A 313 -13.10 -8.12 -2.73
CA ARG A 313 -14.50 -7.79 -2.38
C ARG A 313 -15.52 -8.53 -3.24
N ASN A 314 -15.10 -9.55 -3.99
CA ASN A 314 -15.99 -10.36 -4.81
C ASN A 314 -16.98 -11.14 -3.91
N PRO A 315 -18.30 -10.88 -3.99
CA PRO A 315 -19.30 -11.56 -3.14
C PRO A 315 -19.40 -13.06 -3.39
N ASP A 316 -18.97 -13.55 -4.57
CA ASP A 316 -18.95 -14.99 -4.87
C ASP A 316 -17.85 -15.74 -4.09
N VAL A 317 -16.87 -15.00 -3.56
CA VAL A 317 -15.71 -15.53 -2.83
C VAL A 317 -15.74 -15.11 -1.36
N TRP A 318 -16.23 -13.91 -1.07
CA TRP A 318 -16.22 -13.28 0.24
C TRP A 318 -17.64 -12.97 0.66
N GLU A 319 -18.21 -13.80 1.54
CA GLU A 319 -19.49 -13.54 2.20
C GLU A 319 -19.43 -12.21 2.95
N ASP A 320 -20.41 -11.32 2.78
CA ASP A 320 -20.42 -9.97 3.36
C ASP A 320 -19.09 -9.21 3.14
N PRO A 321 -18.73 -8.92 1.88
CA PRO A 321 -17.37 -8.54 1.48
C PRO A 321 -16.93 -7.17 2.04
N HIS A 322 -17.85 -6.35 2.54
CA HIS A 322 -17.53 -5.02 3.05
C HIS A 322 -17.32 -4.97 4.57
N THR A 323 -17.64 -6.06 5.29
CA THR A 323 -17.46 -6.14 6.74
C THR A 323 -16.04 -6.58 7.07
N PHE A 324 -15.44 -5.89 8.06
CA PHE A 324 -14.17 -6.27 8.66
C PHE A 324 -14.36 -7.48 9.58
N ARG A 325 -13.97 -8.66 9.08
CA ARG A 325 -14.07 -9.95 9.79
C ARG A 325 -12.73 -10.71 9.73
N PRO A 326 -11.83 -10.48 10.69
CA PRO A 326 -10.53 -11.17 10.79
C PRO A 326 -10.62 -12.71 10.80
N GLU A 327 -11.71 -13.29 11.29
CA GLU A 327 -11.96 -14.74 11.37
C GLU A 327 -11.80 -15.44 10.03
N ARG A 328 -12.01 -14.73 8.90
CA ARG A 328 -11.73 -15.24 7.55
C ARG A 328 -10.31 -15.77 7.38
N PHE A 329 -9.36 -15.27 8.16
CA PHE A 329 -7.95 -15.66 8.06
C PHE A 329 -7.49 -16.60 9.16
N GLU A 330 -8.41 -17.05 10.02
CA GLU A 330 -8.17 -18.18 10.90
C GLU A 330 -7.98 -19.46 10.06
N VAL A 331 -7.22 -20.41 10.62
CA VAL A 331 -6.75 -21.60 9.89
C VAL A 331 -7.90 -22.38 9.27
N GLU A 332 -8.99 -22.59 10.02
CA GLU A 332 -10.12 -23.39 9.58
C GLU A 332 -10.93 -22.72 8.44
N GLU A 333 -11.22 -21.42 8.52
CA GLU A 333 -11.94 -20.69 7.45
C GLU A 333 -11.07 -20.49 6.20
N ALA A 334 -9.75 -20.41 6.35
CA ALA A 334 -8.83 -20.19 5.24
C ALA A 334 -8.46 -21.48 4.48
N LYS A 335 -8.63 -22.66 5.10
CA LYS A 335 -8.10 -23.95 4.61
C LYS A 335 -8.47 -24.28 3.16
N ASN A 336 -9.71 -24.02 2.76
CA ASN A 336 -10.23 -24.36 1.43
C ASN A 336 -10.29 -23.15 0.47
N ARG A 337 -9.73 -22.00 0.88
CA ARG A 337 -9.75 -20.80 0.06
C ARG A 337 -8.86 -20.98 -1.16
N ASN A 338 -9.34 -20.54 -2.32
CA ASN A 338 -8.50 -20.47 -3.51
C ASN A 338 -7.24 -19.63 -3.22
N PRO A 339 -6.02 -20.13 -3.48
CA PRO A 339 -4.77 -19.41 -3.19
C PRO A 339 -4.66 -18.04 -3.88
N PHE A 340 -5.45 -17.79 -4.92
CA PHE A 340 -5.50 -16.52 -5.64
C PHE A 340 -6.65 -15.60 -5.23
N ALA A 341 -7.51 -16.00 -4.28
CA ALA A 341 -8.58 -15.14 -3.77
C ALA A 341 -8.06 -13.97 -2.94
N PHE A 342 -6.91 -14.14 -2.28
CA PHE A 342 -6.26 -13.14 -1.44
C PHE A 342 -4.78 -12.98 -1.82
N VAL A 343 -4.49 -11.91 -2.57
CA VAL A 343 -3.17 -11.65 -3.17
C VAL A 343 -2.68 -10.21 -2.93
N PRO A 344 -2.70 -9.69 -1.69
CA PRO A 344 -2.23 -8.31 -1.41
C PRO A 344 -0.75 -8.09 -1.76
N PHE A 345 0.04 -9.17 -1.79
CA PHE A 345 1.45 -9.18 -2.18
C PHE A 345 1.66 -9.72 -3.61
N SER A 346 0.60 -9.72 -4.44
CA SER A 346 0.57 -10.39 -5.74
C SER A 346 0.83 -11.92 -5.60
N ALA A 347 0.96 -12.63 -6.72
CA ALA A 347 1.25 -14.05 -6.76
C ALA A 347 2.13 -14.41 -7.97
N GLY A 348 2.63 -15.65 -7.99
CA GLY A 348 3.49 -16.17 -9.06
C GLY A 348 4.91 -15.58 -9.05
N PRO A 349 5.64 -15.64 -10.17
CA PRO A 349 7.06 -15.25 -10.23
C PRO A 349 7.28 -13.77 -9.92
N ARG A 350 6.29 -12.91 -10.20
CA ARG A 350 6.31 -11.47 -9.92
C ARG A 350 5.64 -11.11 -8.59
N ASN A 351 5.63 -12.01 -7.61
CA ASN A 351 5.16 -11.71 -6.26
C ASN A 351 6.10 -10.73 -5.54
N CYS A 352 5.60 -10.09 -4.48
CA CYS A 352 6.38 -9.18 -3.66
C CYS A 352 7.58 -9.90 -3.03
N ILE A 353 8.79 -9.43 -3.31
CA ILE A 353 10.02 -9.95 -2.71
C ILE A 353 10.13 -9.60 -1.22
N GLY A 354 9.58 -8.46 -0.81
CA GLY A 354 9.61 -7.94 0.55
C GLY A 354 8.43 -8.37 1.43
N MET A 355 7.63 -9.36 1.02
CA MET A 355 6.41 -9.76 1.75
C MET A 355 6.67 -10.08 3.22
N THR A 356 7.70 -10.87 3.52
CA THR A 356 8.06 -11.25 4.90
C THR A 356 8.61 -10.07 5.69
N PHE A 357 9.42 -9.22 5.06
CA PHE A 357 9.93 -7.98 5.66
C PHE A 357 8.77 -7.08 6.11
N ALA A 358 7.87 -6.74 5.17
CA ALA A 358 6.72 -5.87 5.44
C ALA A 358 5.77 -6.47 6.48
N SER A 359 5.47 -7.77 6.38
CA SER A 359 4.57 -8.43 7.33
C SER A 359 5.14 -8.47 8.77
N ASN A 360 6.46 -8.54 8.91
CA ASN A 360 7.11 -8.50 10.22
C ASN A 360 7.19 -7.07 10.76
N GLU A 361 7.55 -6.12 9.91
CA GLU A 361 7.57 -4.68 10.23
C GLU A 361 6.19 -4.21 10.74
N ILE A 362 5.11 -4.47 9.98
CA ILE A 362 3.74 -4.09 10.35
C ILE A 362 3.33 -4.73 11.68
N ARG A 363 3.64 -6.02 11.88
CA ARG A 363 3.32 -6.72 13.14
C ARG A 363 4.04 -6.13 14.34
N VAL A 364 5.34 -5.88 14.24
CA VAL A 364 6.11 -5.25 15.33
C VAL A 364 5.58 -3.84 15.61
N LEU A 365 5.41 -3.02 14.57
CA LEU A 365 4.94 -1.64 14.69
C LEU A 365 3.56 -1.59 15.36
N VAL A 366 2.58 -2.36 14.88
CA VAL A 366 1.22 -2.34 15.44
C VAL A 366 1.15 -2.94 16.84
N ALA A 367 1.84 -4.06 17.10
CA ALA A 367 1.89 -4.66 18.43
C ALA A 367 2.42 -3.67 19.47
N ARG A 368 3.55 -3.02 19.16
CA ARG A 368 4.19 -2.03 20.05
C ARG A 368 3.33 -0.78 20.24
N LEU A 369 2.66 -0.29 19.18
CA LEU A 369 1.74 0.84 19.28
C LEU A 369 0.53 0.51 20.16
N LEU A 370 -0.12 -0.64 19.95
CA LEU A 370 -1.33 -1.02 20.69
C LEU A 370 -1.04 -1.42 22.15
N GLN A 371 0.15 -1.93 22.43
CA GLN A 371 0.61 -2.12 23.81
C GLN A 371 0.65 -0.81 24.58
N ARG A 372 0.97 0.30 23.91
CA ARG A 372 1.16 1.61 24.54
C ARG A 372 -0.09 2.49 24.49
N PHE A 373 -0.83 2.44 23.38
CA PHE A 373 -1.92 3.37 23.09
C PHE A 373 -3.21 2.63 22.72
N PRO A 374 -4.31 2.84 23.46
CA PRO A 374 -5.63 2.53 22.93
C PRO A 374 -5.99 3.54 21.84
N LEU A 375 -6.48 3.04 20.71
CA LEU A 375 -6.93 3.87 19.58
C LEU A 375 -8.37 4.26 19.77
N LEU A 376 -8.66 5.55 19.62
CA LEU A 376 -10.02 6.04 19.59
C LEU A 376 -10.52 6.20 18.16
N LYS A 377 -11.83 5.97 18.00
CA LYS A 377 -12.51 6.13 16.71
C LYS A 377 -12.41 7.57 16.24
N VAL A 378 -11.94 7.72 15.01
CA VAL A 378 -11.92 8.99 14.28
C VAL A 378 -13.34 9.44 13.94
N ARG A 379 -13.65 10.71 14.19
CA ARG A 379 -14.82 11.38 13.61
C ARG A 379 -14.33 12.27 12.46
N ASN A 380 -14.97 12.19 11.29
CA ASN A 380 -14.66 12.96 10.08
C ASN A 380 -13.34 12.58 9.37
N ILE A 381 -13.28 11.36 8.85
CA ILE A 381 -12.22 10.96 7.92
C ILE A 381 -12.45 11.66 6.59
N ARG A 382 -11.51 12.51 6.17
CA ARG A 382 -11.38 12.81 4.74
C ARG A 382 -10.73 11.59 4.11
N TRP A 383 -11.32 11.04 3.04
CA TRP A 383 -10.79 9.90 2.28
C TRP A 383 -9.54 10.30 1.47
N TYR A 384 -8.53 10.77 2.19
CA TYR A 384 -7.13 10.69 1.81
C TYR A 384 -6.56 9.55 2.66
N CYS A 385 -5.49 8.88 2.22
CA CYS A 385 -4.77 7.93 3.08
C CYS A 385 -4.22 8.68 4.31
N SER A 386 -5.04 8.91 5.33
CA SER A 386 -4.72 9.61 6.56
C SER A 386 -5.54 8.99 7.68
N GLY A 387 -4.91 8.16 8.49
CA GLY A 387 -5.51 7.61 9.70
C GLY A 387 -5.35 8.66 10.80
N ILE A 388 -6.46 9.17 11.33
CA ILE A 388 -6.38 10.04 12.52
C ILE A 388 -6.24 9.12 13.74
N LEU A 389 -5.25 9.38 14.60
CA LEU A 389 -5.15 8.76 15.92
C LEU A 389 -5.68 9.77 16.93
N GLN A 390 -6.56 9.34 17.82
CA GLN A 390 -6.91 10.12 19.00
C GLN A 390 -6.49 9.33 20.23
N THR A 391 -5.64 9.93 21.04
CA THR A 391 -5.01 9.35 22.24
C THR A 391 -5.67 9.89 23.51
N LYS A 392 -5.69 9.10 24.58
CA LYS A 392 -6.18 9.51 25.90
C LYS A 392 -5.03 9.95 26.83
N PRO A 393 -5.32 10.74 27.89
CA PRO A 393 -4.34 11.08 28.91
C PRO A 393 -3.89 9.85 29.74
N HIS A 394 -2.69 9.97 30.32
CA HIS A 394 -1.81 8.96 30.94
C HIS A 394 -2.40 8.07 32.09
N TRP A 395 -3.66 8.23 32.50
CA TRP A 395 -4.19 7.60 33.72
C TRP A 395 -4.81 6.20 33.54
N ALA A 396 -4.94 5.67 32.31
CA ALA A 396 -5.70 4.44 32.04
C ALA A 396 -4.95 3.09 32.27
N ASN A 397 -3.86 3.08 33.03
CA ASN A 397 -3.02 1.88 33.22
C ASN A 397 -3.49 0.93 34.34
N SER A 398 -4.63 1.18 34.99
CA SER A 398 -5.12 0.35 36.11
C SER A 398 -6.26 -0.60 35.70
N LYS A 399 -6.34 -1.78 36.36
CA LYS A 399 -7.47 -2.74 36.23
C LYS A 399 -8.82 -2.10 36.57
N MET A 400 -8.83 -1.04 37.39
CA MET A 400 -10.03 -0.31 37.83
C MET A 400 -10.65 0.51 36.68
N ASP A 401 -9.84 1.08 35.78
CA ASP A 401 -10.32 1.94 34.70
C ASP A 401 -10.95 1.17 33.53
N ARG A 402 -10.54 -0.09 33.33
CA ARG A 402 -11.15 -1.00 32.33
C ARG A 402 -12.62 -1.31 32.66
N GLN A 403 -13.01 -1.29 33.94
CA GLN A 403 -14.39 -1.49 34.37
C GLN A 403 -15.27 -0.25 34.15
N GLN A 404 -14.76 0.97 34.34
CA GLN A 404 -15.51 2.20 34.06
C GLN A 404 -15.85 2.36 32.57
N TRP A 405 -15.03 1.83 31.66
CA TRP A 405 -15.30 1.85 30.22
C TRP A 405 -16.58 1.07 29.84
N LYS A 406 -16.92 -0.01 30.55
CA LYS A 406 -18.16 -0.77 30.31
C LYS A 406 -19.43 0.07 30.51
N GLY A 407 -19.36 1.16 31.28
CA GLY A 407 -20.51 1.98 31.66
C GLY A 407 -20.94 3.06 30.65
N LYS A 408 -20.20 3.29 29.55
CA LYS A 408 -20.49 4.39 28.59
C LYS A 408 -21.03 3.93 27.22
N LYS A 409 -21.92 2.93 27.19
CA LYS A 409 -22.74 2.61 25.99
C LYS A 409 -24.09 3.34 26.03
N SER A 410 -24.22 4.50 25.39
CA SER A 410 -25.48 5.05 24.83
C SER A 410 -25.12 6.21 23.89
N LYS A 411 -25.72 6.48 22.72
CA LYS A 411 -27.03 6.20 22.13
C LYS A 411 -26.82 5.80 20.66
N LEU A 412 -27.36 4.66 20.20
CA LEU A 412 -27.13 4.14 18.84
C LEU A 412 -28.43 3.88 18.05
N SER A 413 -29.60 4.29 18.56
CA SER A 413 -30.90 3.86 18.00
C SER A 413 -31.60 4.87 17.09
N PHE A 414 -31.22 6.16 17.11
CA PHE A 414 -31.92 7.19 16.34
C PHE A 414 -31.33 7.41 14.92
N GLU A 415 -30.00 7.39 14.79
CA GLU A 415 -29.32 7.65 13.51
C GLU A 415 -29.46 6.50 12.50
N LYS A 416 -29.53 5.23 12.98
CA LYS A 416 -29.76 4.07 12.10
C LYS A 416 -31.14 4.11 11.44
N LYS A 417 -32.15 4.67 12.09
CA LYS A 417 -33.51 4.79 11.54
C LYS A 417 -33.59 5.87 10.46
N LEU A 418 -32.92 7.00 10.65
CA LEU A 418 -32.93 8.10 9.69
C LEU A 418 -32.16 7.76 8.40
N HIS A 419 -31.02 7.08 8.51
CA HIS A 419 -30.22 6.67 7.36
C HIS A 419 -30.93 5.62 6.49
N HIS A 420 -31.65 4.68 7.12
CA HIS A 420 -32.36 3.62 6.41
C HIS A 420 -33.60 4.12 5.67
N GLU A 421 -34.32 5.12 6.20
CA GLU A 421 -35.48 5.72 5.53
C GLU A 421 -35.09 6.65 4.37
N LEU A 422 -33.96 7.37 4.48
CA LEU A 422 -33.41 8.18 3.38
C LEU A 422 -33.00 7.33 2.16
N LEU A 423 -32.38 6.17 2.40
CA LEU A 423 -31.96 5.25 1.34
C LEU A 423 -33.16 4.60 0.61
N LYS A 424 -34.27 4.33 1.30
CA LYS A 424 -35.49 3.80 0.68
C LYS A 424 -36.15 4.80 -0.27
N VAL A 425 -36.22 6.08 0.12
CA VAL A 425 -36.81 7.14 -0.70
C VAL A 425 -35.98 7.39 -1.96
N LEU A 426 -34.65 7.38 -1.85
CA LEU A 426 -33.73 7.59 -2.97
C LEU A 426 -33.75 6.42 -3.97
N ASN A 427 -33.76 5.17 -3.49
CA ASN A 427 -33.82 4.00 -4.37
C ASN A 427 -35.15 3.91 -5.14
N LYS A 428 -36.27 4.33 -4.54
CA LYS A 428 -37.58 4.33 -5.21
C LYS A 428 -37.67 5.35 -6.35
N ARG A 429 -37.03 6.52 -6.18
CA ARG A 429 -36.95 7.58 -7.20
C ARG A 429 -36.00 7.22 -8.34
N ALA A 430 -34.86 6.59 -8.02
CA ALA A 430 -33.93 6.09 -9.02
C ALA A 430 -34.54 4.97 -9.88
N ALA A 431 -35.29 4.03 -9.26
CA ALA A 431 -35.96 2.95 -9.98
C ALA A 431 -37.04 3.45 -10.96
N GLN A 432 -37.80 4.50 -10.61
CA GLN A 432 -38.80 5.10 -11.50
C GLN A 432 -38.19 5.82 -12.71
N LEU A 433 -37.02 6.44 -12.56
CA LEU A 433 -36.32 7.12 -13.67
C LEU A 433 -35.63 6.14 -14.63
N ILE A 434 -35.19 4.98 -14.13
CA ILE A 434 -34.63 3.89 -14.95
C ILE A 434 -35.73 3.27 -15.83
N LEU A 435 -36.96 3.13 -15.31
CA LEU A 435 -38.11 2.60 -16.05
C LEU A 435 -38.57 3.51 -17.20
N HIS A 436 -38.36 4.83 -17.10
CA HIS A 436 -38.76 5.81 -18.13
C HIS A 436 -37.67 6.17 -19.16
N ARG A 437 -36.49 5.52 -19.12
CA ARG A 437 -35.36 5.75 -20.05
C ARG A 437 -34.91 7.22 -20.15
N GLU A 438 -35.09 8.03 -19.09
CA GLU A 438 -34.64 9.43 -19.04
C GLU A 438 -33.21 9.53 -18.48
N THR A 439 -32.24 9.06 -19.25
CA THR A 439 -30.81 8.97 -18.86
C THR A 439 -30.19 10.33 -18.50
N HIS A 440 -30.63 11.42 -19.13
CA HIS A 440 -30.09 12.76 -18.87
C HIS A 440 -30.50 13.34 -17.51
N GLN A 441 -31.71 13.03 -16.99
CA GLN A 441 -32.13 13.50 -15.66
C GLN A 441 -31.49 12.69 -14.53
N LEU A 442 -31.29 11.38 -14.74
CA LEU A 442 -30.50 10.52 -13.86
C LEU A 442 -29.07 11.02 -13.72
N HIS A 443 -28.44 11.44 -14.83
CA HIS A 443 -27.11 12.03 -14.82
C HIS A 443 -27.08 13.36 -14.04
N ARG A 444 -28.09 14.22 -14.20
CA ARG A 444 -28.17 15.48 -13.43
C ARG A 444 -28.36 15.26 -11.93
N ILE A 445 -29.19 14.31 -11.50
CA ILE A 445 -29.43 14.00 -10.08
C ILE A 445 -28.19 13.35 -9.45
N LEU A 446 -27.47 12.51 -10.19
CA LEU A 446 -26.19 11.93 -9.77
C LEU A 446 -25.08 12.99 -9.70
N VAL A 447 -25.02 13.94 -10.64
CA VAL A 447 -23.99 14.99 -10.61
C VAL A 447 -24.27 16.04 -9.53
N THR A 448 -25.52 16.50 -9.36
CA THR A 448 -25.85 17.55 -8.37
C THR A 448 -25.83 17.05 -6.92
N ASN A 449 -26.23 15.81 -6.63
CA ASN A 449 -26.16 15.29 -5.25
C ASN A 449 -24.76 14.81 -4.83
N PHE A 450 -23.83 14.64 -5.78
CA PHE A 450 -22.42 14.36 -5.49
C PHE A 450 -21.52 15.61 -5.51
N SER A 451 -22.10 16.80 -5.71
CA SER A 451 -21.39 18.10 -5.72
C SER A 451 -21.05 18.64 -4.32
N PHE A 452 -21.35 17.90 -3.24
CA PHE A 452 -21.01 18.28 -1.85
C PHE A 452 -19.97 17.35 -1.20
N MET A 453 -19.28 16.54 -1.99
CA MET A 453 -18.20 15.68 -1.49
C MET A 453 -16.97 15.80 -2.37
N ASP A 454 -15.96 16.54 -1.90
CA ASP A 454 -14.62 16.53 -2.48
C ASP A 454 -14.03 15.11 -2.38
N PHE A 455 -13.75 14.50 -3.54
CA PHE A 455 -13.35 13.09 -3.68
C PHE A 455 -12.23 12.89 -4.71
N PRO A 456 -11.29 11.96 -4.45
CA PRO A 456 -10.45 11.36 -5.48
C PRO A 456 -10.60 9.84 -5.63
N VAL A 457 -11.75 9.23 -5.27
CA VAL A 457 -11.90 7.74 -5.30
C VAL A 457 -13.04 7.21 -6.18
N GLN A 458 -14.01 8.03 -6.60
CA GLN A 458 -15.18 7.49 -7.32
C GLN A 458 -15.15 7.58 -8.86
N MET A 459 -14.29 8.39 -9.46
CA MET A 459 -14.22 8.50 -10.92
C MET A 459 -13.33 7.48 -11.69
N PRO A 460 -12.48 6.63 -11.08
CA PRO A 460 -11.83 5.55 -11.84
C PRO A 460 -12.84 4.54 -12.41
N MET A 461 -14.03 4.42 -11.80
CA MET A 461 -14.99 3.37 -12.11
C MET A 461 -15.82 3.64 -13.39
N MET A 462 -16.20 4.90 -13.64
CA MET A 462 -17.01 5.25 -14.83
C MET A 462 -16.18 5.36 -16.12
N MET A 463 -14.93 5.84 -16.04
CA MET A 463 -14.06 5.90 -17.23
C MET A 463 -13.48 4.52 -17.62
N PHE A 464 -13.26 3.60 -16.68
CA PHE A 464 -12.86 2.22 -16.98
C PHE A 464 -13.94 1.43 -17.75
N LEU A 465 -15.23 1.67 -17.45
CA LEU A 465 -16.35 1.06 -18.19
C LEU A 465 -16.62 1.75 -19.54
N GLY A 466 -16.49 3.09 -19.61
CA GLY A 466 -16.69 3.83 -20.85
C GLY A 466 -15.69 3.48 -21.95
N LEU A 467 -14.42 3.27 -21.60
CA LEU A 467 -13.37 2.88 -22.56
C LEU A 467 -13.50 1.43 -23.06
N SER A 468 -14.20 0.56 -22.32
CA SER A 468 -14.49 -0.82 -22.74
C SER A 468 -15.56 -0.88 -23.84
N LEU A 469 -16.40 0.15 -23.95
CA LEU A 469 -17.42 0.27 -25.00
C LEU A 469 -16.87 0.92 -26.28
N ILE A 470 -15.84 1.77 -26.16
CA ILE A 470 -15.24 2.45 -27.31
C ILE A 470 -14.31 1.50 -28.10
N SER A 471 -13.72 0.49 -27.47
CA SER A 471 -12.88 -0.51 -28.15
C SER A 471 -13.65 -1.70 -28.75
N ALA A 472 -14.97 -1.80 -28.51
CA ALA A 472 -15.80 -2.94 -28.94
C ALA A 472 -16.73 -2.62 -30.14
N CYS A 473 -16.60 -1.45 -30.77
CA CYS A 473 -17.43 -1.09 -31.93
C CYS A 473 -16.65 -1.27 -33.24
N PRO A 474 -16.96 -2.28 -34.08
CA PRO A 474 -16.41 -2.35 -35.43
C PRO A 474 -16.97 -1.19 -36.26
N GLN A 475 -16.10 -0.54 -37.02
CA GLN A 475 -16.45 0.53 -37.94
C GLN A 475 -17.70 0.21 -38.78
N GLN A 476 -18.69 1.11 -38.75
CA GLN A 476 -19.46 1.47 -39.94
C GLN A 476 -20.13 2.84 -39.79
N ASN A 477 -19.66 3.79 -40.60
CA ASN A 477 -20.33 4.96 -41.15
C ASN A 477 -21.47 5.61 -40.33
N ARG A 478 -21.15 6.77 -39.73
CA ARG A 478 -21.78 8.06 -40.06
C ARG A 478 -21.02 9.21 -39.41
N HIS A 479 -20.25 9.93 -40.22
CA HIS A 479 -19.81 11.29 -39.92
C HIS A 479 -21.06 12.19 -39.86
N GLY A 480 -21.27 12.91 -38.76
CA GLY A 480 -22.39 13.87 -38.65
C GLY A 480 -22.63 14.40 -37.24
N ASP A 481 -22.95 13.55 -36.27
CA ASP A 481 -23.74 14.01 -35.10
C ASP A 481 -23.06 13.85 -33.72
N PHE A 482 -21.73 13.74 -33.63
CA PHE A 482 -21.04 13.56 -32.33
C PHE A 482 -20.53 14.85 -31.67
N MET A 483 -20.57 15.99 -32.36
CA MET A 483 -20.02 17.26 -31.83
C MET A 483 -21.03 18.14 -31.08
N GLU A 484 -22.34 17.85 -31.11
CA GLU A 484 -23.35 18.67 -30.42
C GLU A 484 -23.72 18.21 -29.01
N ALA A 485 -23.37 16.97 -28.60
CA ALA A 485 -23.77 16.44 -27.29
C ALA A 485 -22.80 16.76 -26.14
N PHE A 486 -21.70 17.48 -26.39
CA PHE A 486 -20.67 17.79 -25.37
C PHE A 486 -20.62 19.27 -24.94
N LEU A 487 -21.52 20.11 -25.45
CA LEU A 487 -21.55 21.56 -25.19
C LEU A 487 -22.81 22.07 -24.45
N ILE A 488 -23.61 21.20 -23.83
CA ILE A 488 -24.70 21.54 -22.90
C ILE A 488 -24.58 20.67 -21.65
#